data_AF-A0A2S7U9F4-F1
#
_entry.id   AF-A0A2S7U9F4-F1
#
_cell.length_a   1.000
_cell.length_b   1.000
_cell.length_c   1.000
_cell.angle_alpha   90.00
_cell.angle_beta   90.00
_cell.angle_gamma   90.00
#
_symmetry.space_group_name_H-M   'P 1'
#
loop_
_entity.id
_entity.type
_entity.pdbx_description
1 polymer ?
#
loop_
_entity_poly.entity_id
_entity_poly.type
_entity_poly.pdbx_seq_one_letter_code
_entity_poly.pdbx_strand_id
1 'polypeptide(L)'
;MKYLITLTAILFINVLMAQEFPLEQRHFINENNLESAYFKDINGHLDKFLGVWKYDDGITSFEIQILKNTKEYLQYYQTDQIYVKFKLMQNGTVIYDYLNSTDENLKIWISGSLDGNSLNKCEMLYLEPTDIPYNRSNEPRLLLTHSMNLNFPGGTTTAQETIQWNLEYGKQRDSDPWPFKIPSQMTLVKQ
;
A
#
# COMPACT_ATOMS: atom_id res chain seq x y z
N MET A 1 6.84 37.66 -37.31
CA MET A 1 7.05 36.22 -37.57
C MET A 1 7.86 35.51 -36.48
N LYS A 2 9.01 36.04 -36.02
CA LYS A 2 9.79 35.43 -34.91
C LYS A 2 8.95 35.16 -33.66
N TYR A 3 8.17 36.16 -33.21
CA TYR A 3 7.30 36.03 -32.03
C TYR A 3 6.12 35.05 -32.21
N LEU A 4 5.63 34.88 -33.44
CA LEU A 4 4.56 33.91 -33.76
C LEU A 4 5.08 32.48 -33.66
N ILE A 5 6.32 32.22 -34.09
CA ILE A 5 6.98 30.91 -33.94
C ILE A 5 7.21 30.60 -32.46
N THR A 6 7.61 31.59 -31.66
CA THR A 6 7.83 31.42 -30.21
C THR A 6 6.53 31.12 -29.45
N LEU A 7 5.44 31.83 -29.77
CA LEU A 7 4.13 31.59 -29.14
C LEU A 7 3.60 30.18 -29.46
N THR A 8 3.77 29.75 -30.71
CA THR A 8 3.35 28.40 -31.16
C THR A 8 4.18 27.31 -30.47
N ALA A 9 5.49 27.51 -30.30
CA ALA A 9 6.36 26.56 -29.61
C ALA A 9 6.02 26.38 -28.12
N ILE A 10 5.60 27.45 -27.42
CA ILE A 10 5.18 27.39 -26.01
C ILE A 10 3.85 26.63 -25.86
N LEU A 11 2.94 26.74 -26.83
CA LEU A 11 1.67 26.00 -26.86
C LEU A 11 1.88 24.48 -27.10
N PHE A 12 2.89 24.09 -27.87
CA PHE A 12 3.18 22.67 -28.16
C PHE A 12 3.83 21.91 -27.00
N ILE A 13 4.58 22.57 -26.11
CA ILE A 13 5.25 21.90 -24.98
C ILE A 13 4.25 21.29 -23.98
N ASN A 14 3.03 21.84 -23.92
CA ASN A 14 1.99 21.35 -22.99
C ASN A 14 1.24 20.10 -23.47
N VAL A 15 1.42 19.67 -24.73
CA VAL A 15 0.65 18.55 -25.33
C VAL A 15 1.33 17.18 -25.07
N LEU A 16 2.51 17.16 -24.45
CA LEU A 16 3.30 15.93 -24.23
C LEU A 16 3.27 15.43 -22.78
N MET A 17 2.55 16.10 -21.87
CA MET A 17 2.47 15.67 -20.47
C MET A 17 1.33 14.67 -20.28
N ALA A 18 1.64 13.54 -19.64
CA ALA A 18 0.65 12.62 -19.07
C ALA A 18 -0.39 13.39 -18.25
N GLN A 19 -1.67 13.01 -18.34
CA GLN A 19 -2.72 13.68 -17.59
C GLN A 19 -2.58 13.33 -16.09
N GLU A 20 -2.23 14.31 -15.25
CA GLU A 20 -2.14 14.11 -13.80
C GLU A 20 -3.53 14.26 -13.15
N PHE A 21 -3.89 13.30 -12.29
CA PHE A 21 -5.12 13.30 -11.49
C PHE A 21 -4.78 13.07 -10.00
N PRO A 22 -5.56 13.62 -9.05
CA PRO A 22 -5.45 13.26 -7.65
C PRO A 22 -5.74 11.77 -7.42
N LEU A 23 -4.95 11.12 -6.57
CA LEU A 23 -5.03 9.68 -6.35
C LEU A 23 -6.41 9.21 -5.86
N GLU A 24 -7.04 9.97 -4.98
CA GLU A 24 -8.36 9.68 -4.43
C GLU A 24 -9.48 9.69 -5.49
N GLN A 25 -9.22 10.25 -6.67
CA GLN A 25 -10.18 10.27 -7.77
C GLN A 25 -10.14 9.00 -8.63
N ARG A 26 -9.11 8.16 -8.47
CA ARG A 26 -8.85 6.99 -9.32
C ARG A 26 -10.09 6.09 -9.50
N HIS A 27 -10.77 5.77 -8.40
CA HIS A 27 -11.93 4.87 -8.39
C HIS A 27 -13.19 5.44 -9.06
N PHE A 28 -13.24 6.75 -9.30
CA PHE A 28 -14.36 7.40 -9.98
C PHE A 28 -14.12 7.59 -11.48
N ILE A 29 -12.93 7.25 -11.96
CA ILE A 29 -12.52 7.45 -13.35
C ILE A 29 -12.36 6.10 -14.04
N ASN A 30 -12.91 5.96 -15.24
CA ASN A 30 -12.73 4.74 -16.02
C ASN A 30 -11.30 4.66 -16.56
N GLU A 31 -10.48 3.86 -15.88
CA GLU A 31 -9.04 3.66 -16.16
C GLU A 31 -8.79 3.15 -17.60
N ASN A 32 -9.74 2.44 -18.22
CA ASN A 32 -9.60 1.87 -19.57
C ASN A 32 -9.58 2.92 -20.70
N ASN A 33 -10.01 4.16 -20.41
CA ASN A 33 -10.04 5.24 -21.40
C ASN A 33 -8.92 6.28 -21.19
N LEU A 34 -8.01 6.01 -20.25
CA LEU A 34 -6.97 6.94 -19.83
C LEU A 34 -5.57 6.36 -20.08
N GLU A 35 -5.28 6.06 -21.34
CA GLU A 35 -3.91 5.77 -21.75
C GLU A 35 -3.00 6.92 -21.31
N SER A 36 -1.96 6.60 -20.55
CA SER A 36 -0.95 7.55 -20.05
C SER A 36 -1.43 8.54 -18.97
N ALA A 37 -2.50 8.26 -18.23
CA ALA A 37 -2.81 9.04 -17.02
C ALA A 37 -1.85 8.73 -15.87
N TYR A 38 -1.69 9.68 -14.96
CA TYR A 38 -0.93 9.52 -13.71
C TYR A 38 -1.79 9.93 -12.51
N PHE A 39 -2.16 8.95 -11.69
CA PHE A 39 -2.84 9.16 -10.41
C PHE A 39 -1.83 9.42 -9.31
N LYS A 40 -1.73 10.67 -8.87
CA LYS A 40 -0.69 11.15 -7.98
C LYS A 40 -1.27 11.49 -6.63
N ASP A 41 -0.57 11.12 -5.56
CA ASP A 41 -0.97 11.47 -4.19
C ASP A 41 -0.57 12.92 -3.88
N ILE A 42 -1.29 13.85 -4.49
CA ILE A 42 -1.08 15.30 -4.39
C ILE A 42 -1.44 15.81 -2.98
N ASN A 43 -2.45 15.19 -2.35
CA ASN A 43 -3.00 15.61 -1.07
C ASN A 43 -2.38 14.88 0.15
N GLY A 44 -1.33 14.08 -0.05
CA GLY A 44 -0.61 13.40 1.03
C GLY A 44 -1.47 12.38 1.79
N HIS A 45 -2.46 11.80 1.14
CA HIS A 45 -3.35 10.83 1.77
C HIS A 45 -2.64 9.53 2.15
N LEU A 46 -1.54 9.18 1.46
CA LEU A 46 -0.73 8.02 1.81
C LEU A 46 0.17 8.25 3.04
N ASP A 47 0.47 9.50 3.40
CA ASP A 47 1.48 9.85 4.41
C ASP A 47 1.17 9.23 5.79
N LYS A 48 -0.11 9.10 6.14
CA LYS A 48 -0.56 8.48 7.38
C LYS A 48 -0.13 7.01 7.53
N PHE A 49 0.07 6.31 6.41
CA PHE A 49 0.50 4.91 6.40
C PHE A 49 2.03 4.77 6.45
N LEU A 50 2.79 5.76 5.95
CA LEU A 50 4.23 5.64 5.77
C LEU A 50 4.99 5.54 7.10
N GLY A 51 6.03 4.73 7.14
CA GLY A 51 6.90 4.59 8.31
C GLY A 51 6.95 3.18 8.88
N VAL A 52 7.48 3.07 10.10
CA VAL A 52 7.69 1.78 10.77
C VAL A 52 6.52 1.50 11.72
N TRP A 53 6.04 0.26 11.68
CA TRP A 53 4.96 -0.22 12.53
C TRP A 53 5.34 -1.58 13.11
N LYS A 54 4.94 -1.82 14.36
CA LYS A 54 5.22 -3.08 15.04
C LYS A 54 3.97 -3.69 15.67
N TYR A 55 3.93 -5.01 15.64
CA TYR A 55 3.03 -5.85 16.42
C TYR A 55 3.86 -6.85 17.21
N ASP A 56 3.50 -7.06 18.47
CA ASP A 56 4.12 -8.06 19.33
C ASP A 56 3.10 -8.56 20.35
N ASP A 57 2.89 -9.87 20.42
CA ASP A 57 2.04 -10.53 21.42
C ASP A 57 2.82 -11.44 22.37
N GLY A 58 4.16 -11.35 22.36
CA GLY A 58 5.08 -12.20 23.12
C GLY A 58 5.44 -13.52 22.44
N ILE A 59 4.69 -13.94 21.42
CA ILE A 59 4.93 -15.16 20.62
C ILE A 59 5.33 -14.77 19.19
N THR A 60 4.58 -13.87 18.59
CA THR A 60 4.76 -13.35 17.24
C THR A 60 5.23 -11.90 17.35
N SER A 61 6.35 -11.59 16.71
CA SER A 61 6.82 -10.22 16.52
C SER A 61 6.82 -9.92 15.04
N PHE A 62 6.13 -8.86 14.63
CA PHE A 62 6.00 -8.46 13.24
C PHE A 62 6.32 -6.98 13.10
N GLU A 63 7.39 -6.69 12.37
CA GLU A 63 7.84 -5.33 12.09
C GLU A 63 7.67 -5.08 10.59
N ILE A 64 7.05 -3.96 10.25
CA ILE A 64 6.90 -3.53 8.87
C ILE A 64 7.41 -2.12 8.67
N GLN A 65 7.90 -1.85 7.47
CA GLN A 65 8.18 -0.51 6.98
C GLN A 65 7.32 -0.27 5.73
N ILE A 66 6.41 0.68 5.83
CA ILE A 66 5.56 1.11 4.71
C ILE A 66 6.24 2.27 4.00
N LEU A 67 6.44 2.11 2.70
CA LEU A 67 7.18 3.03 1.84
C LEU A 67 6.31 3.45 0.66
N LYS A 68 6.50 4.68 0.17
CA LYS A 68 5.82 5.18 -1.02
C LYS A 68 6.56 4.72 -2.28
N ASN A 69 5.82 4.24 -3.27
CA ASN A 69 6.31 3.95 -4.61
C ASN A 69 5.57 4.88 -5.59
N THR A 70 6.31 5.75 -6.25
CA THR A 70 5.75 6.78 -7.13
C THR A 70 5.79 6.31 -8.58
N LYS A 71 4.76 6.66 -9.36
CA LYS A 71 4.66 6.34 -10.79
C LYS A 71 4.78 4.83 -11.09
N GLU A 72 4.16 3.99 -10.27
CA GLU A 72 4.02 2.58 -10.61
C GLU A 72 3.19 2.46 -11.88
N TYR A 73 3.69 1.71 -12.87
CA TYR A 73 2.97 1.45 -14.10
C TYR A 73 1.97 0.29 -13.93
N LEU A 74 0.67 0.60 -14.00
CA LEU A 74 -0.42 -0.36 -13.96
C LEU A 74 -1.12 -0.38 -15.31
N GLN A 75 -0.75 -1.36 -16.14
CA GLN A 75 -1.31 -1.68 -17.48
C GLN A 75 -1.43 -0.51 -18.47
N TYR A 76 -2.28 0.50 -18.20
CA TYR A 76 -2.56 1.64 -19.06
C TYR A 76 -2.24 3.00 -18.40
N TYR A 77 -2.02 3.05 -17.09
CA TYR A 77 -1.79 4.28 -16.34
C TYR A 77 -0.64 4.14 -15.34
N GLN A 78 -0.23 5.26 -14.75
CA GLN A 78 0.70 5.32 -13.64
C GLN A 78 -0.02 5.71 -12.36
N THR A 79 0.43 5.21 -11.21
CA THR A 79 -0.13 5.60 -9.91
C THR A 79 0.93 5.71 -8.83
N ASP A 80 0.70 6.61 -7.88
CA ASP A 80 1.34 6.52 -6.58
C ASP A 80 0.66 5.42 -5.76
N GLN A 81 1.46 4.63 -5.06
CA GLN A 81 1.00 3.56 -4.17
C GLN A 81 1.97 3.39 -3.00
N ILE A 82 1.61 2.53 -2.05
CA ILE A 82 2.49 2.11 -0.96
C ILE A 82 2.88 0.64 -1.12
N TYR A 83 4.01 0.26 -0.56
CA TYR A 83 4.45 -1.13 -0.44
C TYR A 83 5.06 -1.40 0.93
N VAL A 84 5.14 -2.67 1.29
CA VAL A 84 5.58 -3.12 2.62
C VAL A 84 6.88 -3.92 2.52
N LYS A 85 7.89 -3.51 3.29
CA LYS A 85 8.97 -4.38 3.71
C LYS A 85 8.67 -4.90 5.10
N PHE A 86 9.03 -6.14 5.41
CA PHE A 86 8.63 -6.74 6.67
C PHE A 86 9.65 -7.72 7.23
N LYS A 87 9.55 -7.95 8.53
CA LYS A 87 10.22 -8.99 9.28
C LYS A 87 9.20 -9.69 10.17
N LEU A 88 9.18 -11.01 10.11
CA LEU A 88 8.34 -11.87 10.94
C LEU A 88 9.22 -12.74 11.82
N MET A 89 8.95 -12.73 13.11
CA MET A 89 9.53 -13.65 14.09
C MET A 89 8.41 -14.40 14.81
N GLN A 90 8.64 -15.69 15.05
CA GLN A 90 7.74 -16.55 15.83
C GLN A 90 8.58 -17.32 16.85
N ASN A 91 8.20 -17.26 18.13
CA ASN A 91 8.93 -17.87 19.24
C ASN A 91 10.43 -17.51 19.24
N GLY A 92 10.75 -16.24 18.97
CA GLY A 92 12.13 -15.74 18.88
C GLY A 92 12.92 -16.18 17.64
N THR A 93 12.34 -17.00 16.76
CA THR A 93 12.98 -17.44 15.50
C THR A 93 12.55 -16.54 14.34
N VAL A 94 13.50 -16.10 13.52
CA VAL A 94 13.22 -15.34 12.30
C VAL A 94 12.61 -16.26 11.24
N ILE A 95 11.40 -15.93 10.80
CA ILE A 95 10.69 -16.62 9.72
C ILE A 95 10.93 -15.91 8.39
N TYR A 96 10.85 -14.57 8.39
CA TYR A 96 11.14 -13.72 7.24
C TYR A 96 11.91 -12.48 7.68
N ASP A 97 12.83 -12.01 6.85
CA ASP A 97 13.51 -10.72 7.05
C ASP A 97 13.79 -10.05 5.71
N TYR A 98 12.95 -9.06 5.37
CA TYR A 98 13.02 -8.28 4.13
C TYR A 98 13.16 -6.78 4.38
N LEU A 99 13.32 -6.34 5.65
CA LEU A 99 13.39 -4.92 6.01
C LEU A 99 14.52 -4.19 5.26
N ASN A 100 15.68 -4.84 5.12
CA ASN A 100 16.86 -4.27 4.47
C ASN A 100 17.11 -4.82 3.07
N SER A 101 16.16 -5.56 2.49
CA SER A 101 16.34 -6.11 1.15
C SER A 101 16.37 -5.00 0.11
N THR A 102 17.28 -5.14 -0.85
CA THR A 102 17.41 -4.28 -2.04
C THR A 102 16.71 -4.89 -3.26
N ASP A 103 16.00 -6.01 -3.10
CA ASP A 103 15.22 -6.60 -4.18
C ASP A 103 13.99 -5.74 -4.46
N GLU A 104 13.99 -5.10 -5.63
CA GLU A 104 12.91 -4.25 -6.10
C GLU A 104 11.61 -5.04 -6.32
N ASN A 105 11.68 -6.36 -6.54
CA ASN A 105 10.49 -7.20 -6.69
C ASN A 105 9.68 -7.31 -5.39
N LEU A 106 10.24 -6.97 -4.23
CA LEU A 106 9.46 -6.92 -3.00
C LEU A 106 8.38 -5.84 -3.03
N LYS A 107 8.55 -4.81 -3.87
CA LYS A 107 7.54 -3.76 -4.06
C LYS A 107 6.22 -4.30 -4.59
N ILE A 108 6.21 -5.45 -5.26
CA ILE A 108 4.99 -6.05 -5.80
C ILE A 108 4.40 -7.11 -4.87
N TRP A 109 5.08 -7.48 -3.77
CA TRP A 109 4.60 -8.54 -2.90
C TRP A 109 3.43 -8.08 -2.05
N ILE A 110 3.59 -6.97 -1.36
CA ILE A 110 2.53 -6.38 -0.55
C ILE A 110 2.48 -4.90 -0.91
N SER A 111 1.59 -4.55 -1.82
CA SER A 111 1.46 -3.20 -2.36
C SER A 111 0.05 -2.86 -2.73
N GLY A 112 -0.26 -1.57 -2.70
CA GLY A 112 -1.56 -1.08 -3.10
C GLY A 112 -1.75 0.37 -2.75
N SER A 113 -2.96 0.84 -2.94
CA SER A 113 -3.28 2.25 -2.88
C SER A 113 -4.58 2.48 -2.10
N LEU A 114 -5.01 3.74 -2.04
CA LEU A 114 -6.21 4.13 -1.31
C LEU A 114 -7.42 3.30 -1.75
N ASP A 115 -8.22 2.91 -0.78
CA ASP A 115 -9.55 2.36 -1.00
C ASP A 115 -10.47 3.44 -1.59
N GLY A 116 -11.34 3.06 -2.52
CA GLY A 116 -12.24 3.99 -3.20
C GLY A 116 -13.30 4.59 -2.29
N ASN A 117 -13.55 3.97 -1.13
CA ASN A 117 -14.58 4.39 -0.20
C ASN A 117 -14.00 5.10 1.04
N SER A 118 -12.68 5.07 1.26
CA SER A 118 -12.08 5.65 2.46
C SER A 118 -10.61 6.04 2.29
N LEU A 119 -10.32 7.31 2.56
CA LEU A 119 -8.95 7.85 2.62
C LEU A 119 -8.14 7.33 3.82
N ASN A 120 -8.76 6.60 4.74
CA ASN A 120 -8.09 5.96 5.87
C ASN A 120 -7.85 4.47 5.63
N LYS A 121 -8.16 3.97 4.43
CA LYS A 121 -7.94 2.59 4.06
C LYS A 121 -7.05 2.49 2.81
N CYS A 122 -6.21 1.47 2.79
CA CYS A 122 -5.54 1.02 1.58
C CYS A 122 -5.94 -0.43 1.29
N GLU A 123 -6.29 -0.71 0.05
CA GLU A 123 -6.47 -2.07 -0.46
C GLU A 123 -5.19 -2.49 -1.16
N MET A 124 -4.63 -3.63 -0.73
CA MET A 124 -3.33 -4.09 -1.17
C MET A 124 -3.40 -5.51 -1.72
N LEU A 125 -2.69 -5.72 -2.83
CA LEU A 125 -2.23 -7.05 -3.24
C LEU A 125 -1.42 -7.65 -2.09
N TYR A 126 -1.60 -8.95 -1.88
CA TYR A 126 -0.90 -9.69 -0.84
C TYR A 126 -0.24 -10.95 -1.39
N LEU A 127 1.08 -11.01 -1.36
CA LEU A 127 1.86 -12.16 -1.81
C LEU A 127 2.95 -12.44 -0.77
N GLU A 128 2.58 -13.21 0.25
CA GLU A 128 3.55 -13.80 1.16
C GLU A 128 4.23 -15.00 0.49
N PRO A 129 5.57 -15.17 0.64
CA PRO A 129 6.22 -16.43 0.32
C PRO A 129 5.54 -17.60 1.04
N THR A 130 5.15 -18.64 0.29
CA THR A 130 4.59 -19.84 0.89
C THR A 130 4.84 -21.06 0.02
N ASP A 131 5.08 -22.19 0.69
CA ASP A 131 5.19 -23.51 0.05
C ASP A 131 3.82 -24.20 -0.07
N ILE A 132 2.75 -23.58 0.46
CA ILE A 132 1.39 -24.09 0.39
C ILE A 132 0.74 -23.49 -0.85
N PRO A 133 0.49 -24.28 -1.91
CA PRO A 133 -0.14 -23.76 -3.12
C PRO A 133 -1.58 -23.35 -2.82
N TYR A 134 -1.94 -22.15 -3.29
CA TYR A 134 -3.31 -21.66 -3.28
C TYR A 134 -3.69 -21.13 -4.67
N ASN A 135 -5.00 -21.14 -4.97
CA ASN A 135 -5.46 -20.64 -6.25
C ASN A 135 -5.32 -19.12 -6.29
N ARG A 136 -4.40 -18.63 -7.12
CA ARG A 136 -4.19 -17.21 -7.37
C ARG A 136 -5.35 -16.54 -8.12
N SER A 137 -6.33 -17.27 -8.63
CA SER A 137 -7.56 -16.64 -9.16
C SER A 137 -8.41 -15.99 -8.06
N ASN A 138 -8.24 -16.39 -6.79
CA ASN A 138 -8.77 -15.70 -5.62
C ASN A 138 -7.61 -15.06 -4.87
N GLU A 139 -7.07 -13.98 -5.44
CA GLU A 139 -5.93 -13.30 -4.85
C GLU A 139 -6.29 -12.83 -3.44
N PRO A 140 -5.46 -13.17 -2.43
CA PRO A 140 -5.65 -12.62 -1.10
C PRO A 140 -5.50 -11.10 -1.15
N ARG A 141 -6.33 -10.43 -0.38
CA ARG A 141 -6.37 -8.97 -0.30
C ARG A 141 -6.04 -8.55 1.12
N LEU A 142 -5.11 -7.62 1.25
CA LEU A 142 -4.80 -7.00 2.53
C LEU A 142 -5.49 -5.63 2.59
N LEU A 143 -6.35 -5.46 3.59
CA LEU A 143 -6.94 -4.17 3.92
C LEU A 143 -6.15 -3.56 5.09
N LEU A 144 -5.48 -2.45 4.83
CA LEU A 144 -4.89 -1.62 5.88
C LEU A 144 -5.88 -0.53 6.28
N THR A 145 -6.18 -0.39 7.57
CA THR A 145 -6.99 0.73 8.09
C THR A 145 -6.19 1.53 9.09
N HIS A 146 -5.92 2.79 8.78
CA HIS A 146 -5.28 3.74 9.69
C HIS A 146 -6.28 4.30 10.70
N SER A 147 -5.85 4.43 11.94
CA SER A 147 -6.57 5.15 12.99
C SER A 147 -5.61 5.85 13.94
N MET A 148 -6.11 6.90 14.58
CA MET A 148 -5.41 7.62 15.65
C MET A 148 -6.25 7.56 16.92
N ASN A 149 -5.69 7.00 17.98
CA ASN A 149 -6.31 6.95 19.29
C ASN A 149 -5.75 8.09 20.14
N LEU A 150 -6.65 8.88 20.75
CA LEU A 150 -6.29 9.94 21.68
C LEU A 150 -6.57 9.46 23.10
N ASN A 151 -5.52 9.37 23.91
CA ASN A 151 -5.59 9.02 25.31
C ASN A 151 -5.40 10.28 26.17
N PHE A 152 -6.17 10.39 27.25
CA PHE A 152 -6.10 11.52 28.19
C PHE A 152 -5.78 11.11 29.63
N PRO A 153 -4.69 10.35 29.89
CA PRO A 153 -4.28 10.07 31.25
C PRO A 153 -3.72 11.34 31.89
N GLY A 154 -4.32 11.79 33.00
CA GLY A 154 -3.75 12.84 33.86
C GLY A 154 -3.65 14.25 33.24
N GLY A 155 -4.42 14.54 32.18
CA GLY A 155 -4.45 15.88 31.56
C GLY A 155 -3.43 16.10 30.44
N THR A 156 -2.61 15.10 30.11
CA THR A 156 -1.76 15.11 28.92
C THR A 156 -2.39 14.31 27.79
N THR A 157 -2.50 14.90 26.60
CA THR A 157 -2.95 14.21 25.40
C THR A 157 -1.81 13.37 24.83
N THR A 158 -1.97 12.05 24.81
CA THR A 158 -1.09 11.15 24.05
C THR A 158 -1.83 10.63 22.83
N ALA A 159 -1.24 10.82 21.65
CA ALA A 159 -1.74 10.27 20.40
C ALA A 159 -0.99 8.99 20.08
N GLN A 160 -1.71 7.92 19.78
CA GLN A 160 -1.14 6.67 19.30
C GLN A 160 -1.76 6.33 17.96
N GLU A 161 -0.93 6.28 16.93
CA GLU A 161 -1.34 5.83 15.61
C GLU A 161 -1.28 4.30 15.53
N THR A 162 -2.30 3.72 14.90
CA THR A 162 -2.37 2.28 14.65
C THR A 162 -2.78 1.99 13.21
N ILE A 163 -2.30 0.86 12.69
CA ILE A 163 -2.81 0.24 11.46
C ILE A 163 -3.45 -1.09 11.83
N GLN A 164 -4.71 -1.27 11.46
CA GLN A 164 -5.33 -2.58 11.40
C GLN A 164 -4.89 -3.28 10.13
N TRP A 165 -4.28 -4.45 10.29
CA TRP A 165 -3.91 -5.35 9.22
C TRP A 165 -4.96 -6.45 9.15
N ASN A 166 -5.73 -6.46 8.07
CA ASN A 166 -6.80 -7.42 7.84
C ASN A 166 -6.58 -8.12 6.49
N LEU A 167 -6.10 -9.35 6.55
CA LEU A 167 -5.91 -10.21 5.40
C LEU A 167 -7.15 -11.04 5.13
N GLU A 168 -7.72 -10.83 3.95
CA GLU A 168 -8.87 -11.55 3.43
C GLU A 168 -8.41 -12.55 2.36
N TYR A 169 -8.75 -13.82 2.55
CA TYR A 169 -8.44 -14.88 1.60
C TYR A 169 -9.62 -15.86 1.51
N GLY A 170 -10.20 -15.95 0.31
CA GLY A 170 -11.29 -16.88 0.02
C GLY A 170 -10.77 -18.28 -0.26
N LYS A 171 -10.92 -19.19 0.71
CA LYS A 171 -10.64 -20.62 0.49
C LYS A 171 -11.56 -21.19 -0.59
N GLN A 172 -11.07 -22.16 -1.38
CA GLN A 172 -11.93 -22.87 -2.32
C GLN A 172 -12.78 -23.92 -1.61
N ARG A 173 -12.20 -24.57 -0.60
CA ARG A 173 -12.85 -25.51 0.30
C ARG A 173 -12.49 -25.14 1.73
N ASP A 174 -13.42 -25.33 2.66
CA ASP A 174 -13.17 -25.03 4.08
C ASP A 174 -11.96 -25.78 4.66
N SER A 175 -11.71 -26.98 4.13
CA SER A 175 -10.58 -27.85 4.46
C SER A 175 -9.23 -27.37 3.95
N ASP A 176 -9.18 -26.38 3.05
CA ASP A 176 -7.92 -25.92 2.48
C ASP A 176 -7.04 -25.35 3.59
N PRO A 177 -5.75 -25.74 3.62
CA PRO A 177 -4.82 -25.24 4.62
C PRO A 177 -4.66 -23.73 4.47
N TRP A 178 -4.45 -23.06 5.59
CA TRP A 178 -4.10 -21.65 5.59
C TRP A 178 -2.67 -21.49 5.04
N PRO A 179 -2.47 -20.77 3.92
CA PRO A 179 -1.16 -20.76 3.27
C PRO A 179 -0.18 -19.75 3.88
N PHE A 180 -0.62 -18.82 4.73
CA PHE A 180 0.17 -17.67 5.16
C PHE A 180 0.72 -17.85 6.59
N LYS A 181 1.96 -17.44 6.84
CA LYS A 181 2.57 -17.48 8.18
C LYS A 181 2.37 -16.18 8.93
N ILE A 182 2.20 -15.06 8.23
CA ILE A 182 1.84 -13.78 8.85
C ILE A 182 0.38 -13.90 9.35
N PRO A 183 0.09 -13.52 10.60
CA PRO A 183 -1.28 -13.55 11.11
C PRO A 183 -2.25 -12.73 10.24
N SER A 184 -3.47 -13.22 10.09
CA SER A 184 -4.47 -12.58 9.22
C SER A 184 -5.02 -11.29 9.79
N GLN A 185 -5.10 -11.16 11.12
CA GLN A 185 -5.60 -9.99 11.82
C GLN A 185 -4.58 -9.54 12.85
N MET A 186 -4.18 -8.27 12.81
CA MET A 186 -3.38 -7.67 13.87
C MET A 186 -3.52 -6.14 13.89
N THR A 187 -3.23 -5.56 15.04
CA THR A 187 -3.09 -4.10 15.19
C THR A 187 -1.62 -3.76 15.34
N LEU A 188 -1.06 -3.06 14.36
CA LEU A 188 0.30 -2.54 14.45
C LEU A 188 0.30 -1.13 15.00
N VAL A 189 1.32 -0.81 15.79
CA VAL A 189 1.52 0.48 16.44
C VAL A 189 2.70 1.20 15.78
N LYS A 190 2.52 2.49 15.50
CA LYS A 190 3.58 3.36 14.96
C LYS A 190 4.77 3.41 15.92
N GLN A 191 5.99 3.42 15.37
CA GLN A 191 7.24 3.55 16.14
C GLN A 191 7.81 4.96 16.10
#